data_AF-A0A4Q3M757-F1
#
_entry.id   AF-A0A4Q3M757-F1
#
_cell.length_a   1.000
_cell.length_b   1.000
_cell.length_c   1.000
_cell.angle_alpha   90.00
_cell.angle_beta   90.00
_cell.angle_gamma   90.00
#
_symmetry.space_group_name_H-M   'P 1'
#
loop_
_entity.id
_entity.type
_entity.pdbx_description
1 polymer ?
#
loop_
_entity_poly.entity_id
_entity_poly.type
_entity_poly.pdbx_seq_one_letter_code
_entity_poly.pdbx_strand_id
1 'polypeptide(L)'
;MRRRRVAVWCGMAAAVLGTAGCTDGGYPSTDHPVLDPFSMTQNQRLAAMNQVGGSAHAGYQWSYALLPGCTLRIDLDGDKGPMPSVDIPLMGAVIDFSNDRTQRTFGVQVAPTFPTPGLWQPVLHSRNWADVSWMQLLLRVMQKSCNDASPSARNASTALRSAPHTPTN
;
A
#
# COMPACT_ATOMS: atom_id res chain seq x y z
N MET A 1 -20.33 66.55 -34.24
CA MET A 1 -19.85 66.39 -35.64
C MET A 1 -18.35 66.63 -35.71
N ARG A 2 -17.52 65.60 -35.92
CA ARG A 2 -16.38 65.65 -36.87
C ARG A 2 -15.86 64.23 -37.12
N ARG A 3 -15.54 64.00 -38.39
CA ARG A 3 -15.41 62.73 -39.09
C ARG A 3 -13.92 62.43 -39.36
N ARG A 4 -13.59 61.13 -39.32
CA ARG A 4 -12.56 60.43 -40.14
C ARG A 4 -11.08 60.74 -39.79
N ARG A 5 -10.09 59.85 -39.94
CA ARG A 5 -9.90 58.74 -40.90
C ARG A 5 -9.09 57.59 -40.28
N VAL A 6 -9.38 56.42 -40.82
CA VAL A 6 -8.66 55.14 -40.75
C VAL A 6 -7.20 55.30 -41.18
N ALA A 7 -6.29 54.63 -40.48
CA ALA A 7 -5.02 54.17 -41.04
C ALA A 7 -4.84 52.71 -40.64
N VAL A 8 -5.16 51.83 -41.60
CA VAL A 8 -4.78 50.41 -41.59
C VAL A 8 -3.27 50.36 -41.79
N TRP A 9 -2.54 49.74 -40.88
CA TRP A 9 -1.20 49.24 -41.13
C TRP A 9 -1.15 47.77 -40.73
N CYS A 10 -1.08 46.91 -41.74
CA CYS A 10 -0.66 45.52 -41.64
C CYS A 10 0.82 45.49 -41.24
N GLY A 11 1.13 44.76 -40.17
CA GLY A 11 2.49 44.37 -39.83
C GLY A 11 2.43 43.05 -39.07
N MET A 12 2.64 41.95 -39.79
CA MET A 12 2.85 40.62 -39.22
C MET A 12 4.04 40.65 -38.25
N ALA A 13 3.82 40.23 -37.02
CA ALA A 13 4.86 39.65 -36.18
C ALA A 13 4.30 38.35 -35.60
N ALA A 14 4.74 37.24 -36.18
CA ALA A 14 4.51 35.91 -35.66
C ALA A 14 5.19 35.79 -34.28
N ALA A 15 4.40 35.91 -33.20
CA ALA A 15 4.81 35.51 -31.86
C ALA A 15 4.39 34.06 -31.63
N VAL A 16 5.36 33.22 -31.98
CA VAL A 16 5.49 31.80 -31.71
C VAL A 16 5.45 31.52 -30.20
N LEU A 17 4.77 30.45 -29.81
CA LEU A 17 4.89 29.65 -28.57
C LEU A 17 4.39 30.27 -27.26
N GLY A 18 3.22 29.78 -26.85
CA GLY A 18 2.72 29.82 -25.48
C GLY A 18 1.76 28.67 -25.23
N THR A 19 2.13 27.45 -25.62
CA THR A 19 1.50 26.27 -25.02
C THR A 19 1.85 26.31 -23.54
N ALA A 20 0.95 26.84 -22.72
CA ALA A 20 0.89 26.49 -21.32
C ALA A 20 0.66 24.97 -21.27
N GLY A 21 1.77 24.22 -21.37
CA GLY A 21 1.78 22.81 -21.11
C GLY A 21 1.28 22.64 -19.69
N CYS A 22 0.22 21.86 -19.54
CA CYS A 22 -0.23 21.31 -18.28
C CYS A 22 0.86 20.38 -17.73
N THR A 23 1.99 20.93 -17.29
CA THR A 23 3.06 20.21 -16.59
C THR A 23 3.50 21.07 -15.41
N ASP A 24 2.52 21.52 -14.61
CA ASP A 24 2.79 22.20 -13.35
C ASP A 24 2.17 21.40 -12.21
N GLY A 25 2.89 20.34 -11.86
CA GLY A 25 2.43 19.29 -10.96
C GLY A 25 3.35 18.09 -11.13
N GLY A 26 4.64 18.30 -10.89
CA GLY A 26 5.66 17.26 -10.98
C GLY A 26 5.18 15.97 -10.33
N TYR A 27 5.39 14.86 -11.02
CA TYR A 27 5.12 13.53 -10.48
C TYR A 27 5.85 13.41 -9.13
N PRO A 28 5.18 12.99 -8.04
CA PRO A 28 5.82 12.90 -6.74
C PRO A 28 6.97 11.88 -6.81
N SER A 29 8.19 12.37 -6.87
CA SER A 29 9.42 11.59 -6.74
C SER A 29 9.64 11.32 -5.25
N THR A 30 8.78 10.49 -4.67
CA THR A 30 9.11 9.86 -3.39
C THR A 30 9.91 8.62 -3.74
N ASP A 31 11.22 8.63 -3.47
CA ASP A 31 12.08 7.46 -3.64
C ASP A 31 11.59 6.34 -2.71
N HIS A 32 10.78 5.44 -3.27
CA HIS A 32 10.44 4.18 -2.61
C HIS A 32 11.65 3.24 -2.68
N PRO A 33 11.75 2.25 -1.77
CA PRO A 33 12.91 1.36 -1.70
C PRO A 33 13.25 0.76 -3.08
N VAL A 34 14.54 0.70 -3.41
CA VAL A 34 15.12 0.22 -4.69
C VAL A 34 14.70 -1.20 -5.08
N LEU A 35 14.11 -1.97 -4.16
CA LEU A 35 13.73 -3.35 -4.38
C LEU A 35 12.29 -3.45 -4.90
N ASP A 36 12.13 -4.15 -6.01
CA ASP A 36 10.82 -4.52 -6.56
C ASP A 36 10.06 -5.44 -5.59
N PRO A 37 8.81 -5.12 -5.16
CA PRO A 37 8.05 -5.90 -4.19
C PRO A 37 7.83 -7.36 -4.56
N PHE A 38 7.82 -7.67 -5.87
CA PHE A 38 7.68 -9.04 -6.36
C PHE A 38 8.96 -9.87 -6.17
N SER A 39 10.12 -9.22 -6.10
CA SER A 39 11.42 -9.86 -5.84
C SER A 39 11.75 -10.02 -4.35
N MET A 40 11.02 -9.31 -3.48
CA MET A 40 11.25 -9.34 -2.03
C MET A 40 10.84 -10.67 -1.38
N THR A 41 11.68 -11.14 -0.47
CA THR A 41 11.28 -12.16 0.52
C THR A 41 10.13 -11.64 1.40
N GLN A 42 9.45 -12.56 2.09
CA GLN A 42 8.38 -12.20 3.01
C GLN A 42 8.84 -11.22 4.11
N ASN A 43 10.01 -11.47 4.68
CA ASN A 43 10.58 -10.64 5.75
C ASN A 43 10.98 -9.25 5.24
N GLN A 44 11.52 -9.15 4.01
CA GLN A 44 11.82 -7.86 3.39
C GLN A 44 10.55 -7.05 3.14
N ARG A 45 9.46 -7.69 2.70
CA ARG A 45 8.15 -7.04 2.56
C ARG A 45 7.61 -6.53 3.89
N LEU A 46 7.69 -7.35 4.95
CA LEU A 46 7.27 -6.94 6.28
C LEU A 46 8.11 -5.77 6.82
N ALA A 47 9.42 -5.78 6.58
CA ALA A 47 10.30 -4.67 6.93
C ALA A 47 9.95 -3.39 6.16
N ALA A 48 9.67 -3.50 4.86
CA ALA A 48 9.23 -2.37 4.04
C ALA A 48 7.87 -1.82 4.52
N MET A 49 6.93 -2.68 4.90
CA MET A 49 5.66 -2.24 5.52
C MET A 49 5.92 -1.46 6.81
N ASN A 50 6.80 -1.95 7.70
CA ASN A 50 7.16 -1.24 8.93
C ASN A 50 7.85 0.10 8.67
N GLN A 51 8.67 0.21 7.62
CA GLN A 51 9.27 1.48 7.22
C GLN A 51 8.21 2.50 6.79
N VAL A 52 7.23 2.07 5.99
CA VAL A 52 6.09 2.93 5.60
C VAL A 52 5.25 3.29 6.83
N GLY A 53 4.89 2.32 7.66
CA GLY A 53 4.05 2.52 8.84
C GLY A 53 4.66 3.45 9.89
N GLY A 54 5.97 3.36 10.11
CA GLY A 54 6.70 4.23 11.04
C GLY A 54 6.89 5.67 10.53
N SER A 55 6.81 5.89 9.22
CA SER A 55 6.97 7.21 8.58
C SER A 55 5.66 7.85 8.11
N ALA A 56 4.54 7.11 8.14
CA ALA A 56 3.24 7.62 7.73
C ALA A 56 2.69 8.65 8.73
N HIS A 57 2.96 9.93 8.47
CA HIS A 57 2.64 11.04 9.37
C HIS A 57 1.16 11.44 9.31
N ALA A 58 0.33 10.72 10.07
CA ALA A 58 -1.07 11.06 10.33
C ALA A 58 -1.41 11.10 11.84
N GLY A 59 -0.42 11.36 12.71
CA GLY A 59 -0.61 11.34 14.17
C GLY A 59 -0.58 9.94 14.79
N TYR A 60 -0.14 8.96 14.00
CA TYR A 60 -0.01 7.57 14.42
C TYR A 60 1.30 6.97 13.89
N GLN A 61 1.86 6.03 14.64
CA GLN A 61 2.92 5.14 14.18
C GLN A 61 2.37 3.73 14.06
N TRP A 62 2.54 3.13 12.89
CA TRP A 62 2.07 1.79 12.59
C TRP A 62 3.24 0.83 12.58
N SER A 63 3.08 -0.31 13.24
CA SER A 63 4.01 -1.43 13.12
C SER A 63 3.27 -2.73 12.85
N TYR A 64 3.98 -3.67 12.25
CA TYR A 64 3.40 -4.88 11.69
C TYR A 64 4.24 -6.09 12.04
N ALA A 65 3.56 -7.18 12.41
CA ALA A 65 4.16 -8.50 12.53
C ALA A 65 3.34 -9.52 11.73
N LEU A 66 4.03 -10.47 11.08
CA LEU A 66 3.38 -11.60 10.42
C LEU A 66 3.44 -12.82 11.35
N LEU A 67 2.29 -13.18 11.91
CA LEU A 67 2.13 -14.32 12.80
C LEU A 67 1.96 -15.62 12.01
N PRO A 68 2.13 -16.79 12.66
CA PRO A 68 1.80 -18.08 12.06
C PRO A 68 0.37 -18.11 11.50
N GLY A 69 0.17 -18.89 10.43
CA GLY A 69 -1.12 -18.94 9.74
C GLY A 69 -1.44 -17.71 8.89
N CYS A 70 -0.44 -16.89 8.56
CA CYS A 70 -0.61 -15.69 7.70
C CYS A 70 -1.59 -14.67 8.27
N THR A 71 -1.48 -14.45 9.58
CA THR A 71 -2.22 -13.40 10.30
C THR A 71 -1.31 -12.18 10.43
N LEU A 72 -1.76 -11.04 9.92
CA LEU A 72 -1.08 -9.77 10.10
C LEU A 72 -1.53 -9.16 11.43
N ARG A 73 -0.59 -9.02 12.37
CA ARG A 73 -0.77 -8.18 13.54
C ARG A 73 -0.42 -6.75 13.20
N ILE A 74 -1.27 -5.82 13.63
CA ILE A 74 -1.11 -4.39 13.49
C ILE A 74 -1.09 -3.81 14.88
N ASP A 75 -0.01 -3.12 15.20
CA ASP A 75 0.13 -2.32 16.41
C ASP A 75 0.14 -0.84 16.01
N LEU A 76 -0.62 -0.04 16.76
CA LEU A 76 -0.85 1.36 16.46
C LEU A 76 -0.57 2.21 17.69
N ASP A 77 0.41 3.08 17.59
CA ASP A 77 0.74 4.06 18.63
C ASP A 77 0.25 5.44 18.20
N GLY A 78 -0.69 6.01 18.97
CA GLY A 78 -1.18 7.37 18.74
C GLY A 78 -0.64 8.36 19.77
N ASP A 79 -1.02 9.63 19.64
CA ASP A 79 -0.62 10.70 20.57
C ASP A 79 -0.98 10.43 22.05
N LYS A 80 -1.99 9.58 22.30
CA LYS A 80 -2.43 9.17 23.64
C LYS A 80 -1.80 7.86 24.14
N GLY A 81 -0.85 7.32 23.39
CA GLY A 81 -0.19 6.05 23.65
C GLY A 81 -0.69 4.90 22.78
N PRO A 82 -0.26 3.66 23.10
CA PRO A 82 -0.58 2.46 22.34
C PRO A 82 -2.08 2.15 22.31
N MET A 83 -2.58 1.78 21.14
CA MET A 83 -3.94 1.29 20.93
C MET A 83 -3.96 -0.25 20.92
N PRO A 84 -5.13 -0.89 21.14
CA PRO A 84 -5.24 -2.34 21.06
C PRO A 84 -4.79 -2.87 19.70
N SER A 85 -3.95 -3.90 19.71
CA SER A 85 -3.49 -4.58 18.49
C SER A 85 -4.66 -5.23 17.75
N VAL A 86 -4.58 -5.26 16.43
CA VAL A 86 -5.56 -5.92 15.55
C VAL A 86 -4.88 -7.04 14.79
N ASP A 87 -5.47 -8.24 14.84
CA ASP A 87 -5.00 -9.41 14.11
C ASP A 87 -5.94 -9.69 12.92
N ILE A 88 -5.38 -9.68 11.71
CA ILE A 88 -6.14 -9.85 10.47
C ILE A 88 -5.63 -11.07 9.70
N PRO A 89 -6.44 -12.13 9.51
CA PRO A 89 -6.06 -13.21 8.62
C PRO A 89 -6.00 -12.70 7.17
N LEU A 90 -4.84 -12.79 6.53
CA LEU A 90 -4.65 -12.24 5.19
C LEU A 90 -5.18 -13.16 4.08
N MET A 91 -5.25 -14.47 4.33
CA MET A 91 -5.68 -15.43 3.31
C MET A 91 -7.11 -15.14 2.85
N GLY A 92 -7.27 -14.85 1.55
CA GLY A 92 -8.57 -14.51 0.94
C GLY A 92 -9.13 -13.13 1.30
N ALA A 93 -8.47 -12.35 2.17
CA ALA A 93 -8.91 -11.02 2.56
C ALA A 93 -9.01 -10.06 1.37
N VAL A 94 -9.94 -9.11 1.43
CA VAL A 94 -10.07 -8.06 0.41
C VAL A 94 -9.24 -6.87 0.86
N ILE A 95 -8.37 -6.36 -0.03
CA ILE A 95 -7.50 -5.21 0.22
C ILE A 95 -7.94 -4.05 -0.68
N ASP A 96 -8.32 -2.93 -0.08
CA ASP A 96 -8.80 -1.75 -0.80
C ASP A 96 -8.21 -0.44 -0.25
N PHE A 97 -8.36 0.63 -1.01
CA PHE A 97 -8.06 1.98 -0.55
C PHE A 97 -9.22 2.56 0.26
N SER A 98 -8.87 3.37 1.25
CA SER A 98 -9.80 4.23 1.97
C SER A 98 -9.44 5.69 1.77
N ASN A 99 -10.41 6.58 1.95
CA ASN A 99 -10.20 8.02 1.91
C ASN A 99 -11.02 8.67 3.03
N ASP A 100 -10.33 9.32 3.96
CA ASP A 100 -10.96 10.18 4.96
C ASP A 100 -10.83 11.65 4.52
N ARG A 101 -11.92 12.18 3.97
CA ARG A 101 -11.98 13.58 3.53
C ARG A 101 -11.93 14.57 4.68
N THR A 102 -12.35 14.17 5.88
CA THR A 102 -12.36 15.05 7.06
C THR A 102 -10.94 15.28 7.56
N GLN A 103 -10.13 14.22 7.58
CA GLN A 103 -8.72 14.27 7.98
C GLN A 103 -7.77 14.54 6.80
N ARG A 104 -8.29 14.54 5.57
CA ARG A 104 -7.53 14.68 4.32
C ARG A 104 -6.42 13.62 4.22
N THR A 105 -6.75 12.39 4.57
CA THR A 105 -5.84 11.24 4.54
C THR A 105 -6.35 10.17 3.60
N PHE A 106 -5.42 9.47 2.97
CA PHE A 106 -5.67 8.23 2.25
C PHE A 106 -5.33 7.06 3.17
N GLY A 107 -5.88 5.89 2.89
CA GLY A 107 -5.55 4.71 3.65
C GLY A 107 -5.62 3.42 2.87
N VAL A 108 -5.12 2.37 3.51
CA VAL A 108 -5.31 0.98 3.11
C VAL A 108 -6.17 0.32 4.16
N GLN A 109 -7.18 -0.41 3.72
CA GLN A 109 -8.06 -1.18 4.60
C GLN A 109 -8.19 -2.62 4.11
N VAL A 110 -8.43 -3.52 5.06
CA VAL A 110 -8.56 -4.96 4.81
C VAL A 110 -9.84 -5.48 5.43
N ALA A 111 -10.61 -6.23 4.64
CA ALA A 111 -11.73 -7.01 5.13
C ALA A 111 -11.35 -8.50 5.07
N PRO A 112 -11.24 -9.20 6.20
CA PRO A 112 -11.03 -10.65 6.18
C PRO A 112 -12.28 -11.34 5.62
N THR A 113 -12.11 -12.53 5.03
CA THR A 113 -13.23 -13.37 4.55
C THR A 113 -13.72 -14.36 5.61
N PHE A 114 -12.97 -14.53 6.71
CA PHE A 114 -13.29 -15.36 7.87
C PHE A 114 -12.46 -14.88 9.07
N PRO A 115 -12.92 -14.98 10.34
CA PRO A 115 -14.23 -15.49 10.80
C PRO A 115 -15.37 -14.48 10.65
N THR A 116 -15.08 -13.20 10.45
CA THR A 116 -16.08 -12.14 10.34
C THR A 116 -15.94 -11.43 8.98
N PRO A 117 -16.60 -11.96 7.94
CA PRO A 117 -16.55 -11.37 6.61
C PRO A 117 -17.01 -9.91 6.63
N GLY A 118 -16.29 -9.05 5.90
CA GLY A 118 -16.78 -7.72 5.53
C GLY A 118 -16.57 -6.60 6.55
N LEU A 119 -15.97 -6.86 7.72
CA LEU A 119 -15.55 -5.78 8.62
C LEU A 119 -14.20 -5.21 8.17
N TRP A 120 -14.23 -3.99 7.62
CA TRP A 120 -13.02 -3.29 7.18
C TRP A 120 -12.18 -2.81 8.37
N GLN A 121 -10.92 -3.23 8.39
CA GLN A 121 -9.92 -2.83 9.37
C GLN A 121 -8.89 -1.93 8.69
N PRO A 122 -8.55 -0.76 9.27
CA PRO A 122 -7.51 0.09 8.72
C PRO A 122 -6.13 -0.57 8.92
N VAL A 123 -5.30 -0.51 7.89
CA VAL A 123 -3.90 -0.98 7.92
C VAL A 123 -2.93 0.18 7.88
N LEU A 124 -3.30 1.27 7.23
CA LEU A 124 -2.50 2.48 7.15
C LEU A 124 -3.40 3.68 6.92
N HIS A 125 -3.06 4.81 7.56
CA HIS A 125 -3.48 6.13 7.11
C HIS A 125 -2.25 6.99 6.85
N SER A 126 -2.20 7.65 5.69
CA SER A 126 -1.14 8.62 5.36
C SER A 126 -1.72 9.82 4.63
N ARG A 127 -1.03 10.96 4.76
CA ARG A 127 -1.27 12.14 3.93
C ARG A 127 -0.61 12.02 2.55
N ASN A 128 0.34 11.09 2.39
CA ASN A 128 1.02 10.83 1.14
C ASN A 128 0.38 9.64 0.42
N TRP A 129 -0.11 9.87 -0.79
CA TRP A 129 -0.69 8.83 -1.63
C TRP A 129 0.33 7.75 -2.01
N ALA A 130 1.60 8.12 -2.15
CA ALA A 130 2.66 7.20 -2.54
C ALA A 130 2.88 6.10 -1.48
N ASP A 131 2.87 6.48 -0.19
CA ASP A 131 2.94 5.53 0.94
C ASP A 131 1.79 4.52 0.89
N VAL A 132 0.58 5.02 0.63
CA VAL A 132 -0.65 4.23 0.62
C VAL A 132 -0.67 3.26 -0.56
N SER A 133 -0.27 3.71 -1.75
CA SER A 133 -0.10 2.86 -2.93
C SER A 133 0.98 1.79 -2.73
N TRP A 134 2.10 2.17 -2.12
CA TRP A 134 3.18 1.23 -1.84
C TRP A 134 2.78 0.19 -0.80
N MET A 135 2.14 0.61 0.29
CA MET A 135 1.59 -0.29 1.31
C MET A 135 0.59 -1.27 0.71
N GLN A 136 -0.33 -0.80 -0.14
CA GLN A 136 -1.31 -1.68 -0.78
C GLN A 136 -0.62 -2.75 -1.64
N LEU A 137 0.40 -2.36 -2.42
CA LEU A 137 1.17 -3.29 -3.24
C LEU A 137 1.90 -4.32 -2.37
N LEU A 138 2.64 -3.87 -1.35
CA LEU A 138 3.36 -4.75 -0.40
C LEU A 138 2.40 -5.78 0.21
N LEU A 139 1.22 -5.32 0.66
CA LEU A 139 0.21 -6.15 1.29
C LEU A 139 -0.40 -7.18 0.33
N ARG A 140 -0.68 -6.79 -0.91
CA ARG A 140 -1.19 -7.70 -1.96
C ARG A 140 -0.19 -8.80 -2.30
N VAL A 141 1.10 -8.44 -2.47
CA VAL A 141 2.13 -9.44 -2.75
C VAL A 141 2.33 -10.35 -1.52
N MET A 142 2.33 -9.79 -0.31
CA MET A 142 2.37 -10.52 0.97
C MET A 142 1.21 -11.52 1.11
N GLN A 143 0.00 -11.11 0.77
CA GLN A 143 -1.16 -11.99 0.75
C GLN A 143 -0.99 -13.13 -0.26
N LYS A 144 -0.47 -12.84 -1.46
CA LYS A 144 -0.26 -13.86 -2.50
C LYS A 144 0.71 -14.95 -2.05
N SER A 145 1.86 -14.58 -1.46
CA SER A 145 2.81 -15.57 -0.93
C SER A 145 2.22 -16.38 0.23
N CYS A 146 1.37 -15.77 1.04
CA CYS A 146 0.60 -16.47 2.07
C CYS A 146 -0.35 -17.53 1.51
N ASN A 147 -1.02 -17.22 0.40
CA ASN A 147 -1.88 -18.18 -0.30
C ASN A 147 -1.07 -19.32 -0.95
N ASP A 148 0.12 -19.03 -1.47
CA ASP A 148 0.99 -20.02 -2.14
C ASP A 148 1.74 -20.95 -1.18
N ALA A 149 2.02 -20.48 0.05
CA ALA A 149 2.66 -21.30 1.09
C ALA A 149 1.71 -22.36 1.69
N SER A 150 0.39 -22.11 1.66
CA SER A 150 -0.62 -22.96 2.29
C SER A 150 -0.82 -24.35 1.66
N PRO A 151 -0.70 -24.54 0.33
CA PRO A 151 -0.61 -25.88 -0.27
C PRO A 151 0.71 -26.59 0.09
N SER A 152 1.82 -25.86 0.09
CA SER A 152 3.16 -26.40 0.32
C SER A 152 3.36 -26.91 1.76
N ALA A 153 2.83 -26.20 2.76
CA ALA A 153 2.86 -26.63 4.16
C ALA A 153 1.99 -27.88 4.44
N ARG A 154 0.86 -28.03 3.73
CA ARG A 154 0.02 -29.24 3.78
C ARG A 154 0.71 -30.45 3.15
N ASN A 155 1.35 -30.27 1.99
CA ASN A 155 2.04 -31.36 1.29
C ASN A 155 3.33 -31.80 2.01
N ALA A 156 4.09 -30.87 2.61
CA ALA A 156 5.27 -31.19 3.40
C ALA A 156 4.93 -31.99 4.67
N SER A 157 3.81 -31.66 5.33
CA SER A 157 3.34 -32.40 6.52
C SER A 157 2.87 -33.82 6.20
N THR A 158 2.29 -34.03 5.01
CA THR A 158 1.89 -35.36 4.52
C THR A 158 3.10 -36.21 4.12
N ALA A 159 4.13 -35.60 3.52
CA ALA A 159 5.38 -36.28 3.16
C ALA A 159 6.16 -36.74 4.41
N LEU A 160 6.21 -35.93 5.46
CA LEU A 160 6.89 -36.28 6.72
C LEU A 160 6.19 -37.43 7.47
N ARG A 161 4.86 -37.57 7.31
CA ARG A 161 4.07 -38.65 7.93
C ARG A 161 4.15 -39.98 7.16
N SER A 162 4.63 -39.95 5.92
CA SER A 162 4.73 -41.14 5.04
C SER A 162 6.09 -41.85 5.10
N ALA A 163 7.02 -41.41 5.96
CA ALA A 163 8.30 -42.09 6.12
C ALA A 163 8.10 -43.46 6.81
N PRO A 164 8.41 -44.58 6.16
CA PRO A 164 8.26 -45.90 6.78
C PRO A 164 9.26 -46.07 7.92
N HIS A 165 8.75 -46.30 9.13
CA HIS A 165 9.53 -46.80 10.25
C HIS A 165 10.19 -48.12 9.82
N THR A 166 11.50 -48.12 9.65
CA THR A 166 12.28 -49.35 9.46
C THR A 166 12.44 -49.99 10.85
N PRO A 167 11.88 -51.19 11.11
CA PRO A 167 12.15 -51.88 12.35
C PRO A 167 13.59 -52.42 12.28
N THR A 168 14.46 -51.94 13.15
CA THR A 168 15.75 -52.57 13.44
C THR A 168 15.49 -53.88 14.19
N ASN A 169 16.08 -54.95 13.66
CA ASN A 169 16.11 -56.30 14.22
C ASN A 169 17.06 -56.38 15.41
#